data_AF-A0A5J4URL8-F1
#
_entry.id   AF-A0A5J4URL8-F1
#
_cell.length_a   1.000
_cell.length_b   1.000
_cell.length_c   1.000
_cell.angle_alpha   90.00
_cell.angle_beta   90.00
_cell.angle_gamma   90.00
#
_symmetry.space_group_name_H-M   'P 1'
#
loop_
_entity.id
_entity.type
_entity.pdbx_description
1 polymer ?
#
loop_
_entity_poly.entity_id
_entity_poly.type
_entity_poly.pdbx_seq_one_letter_code
_entity_poly.pdbx_strand_id
1 'polypeptide(L)'
;MTASETASILLTDNKQAAETATSKDGIIDQILKNLQILPVEEIQFYHLLPLYTFFQMIDIDKKRLILDKGVMNMMKSFLNSVCEIVLVHVTYIIYQIFYLESADVQEQVQNQLRIGVQKDGIITKLIKIFNNETYSNIKINQHIALSIGFLFKAAQIPDEFGNLIIAQLEELACKMNSTLSIFALLALDYLAECQCMLQ
;
A
#
# COMPACT_ATOMS: atom_id res chain seq x y z
N MET A 1 -5.62 24.49 -9.78
CA MET A 1 -5.41 23.17 -10.41
C MET A 1 -3.94 23.03 -10.73
N THR A 2 -3.22 22.25 -9.92
CA THR A 2 -1.80 21.91 -10.11
C THR A 2 -1.66 20.85 -11.21
N ALA A 3 -0.44 20.67 -11.74
CA ALA A 3 -0.18 19.62 -12.74
C ALA A 3 -0.54 18.21 -12.20
N SER A 4 -0.33 17.96 -10.91
CA SER A 4 -0.71 16.69 -10.26
C SER A 4 -2.23 16.53 -10.14
N GLU A 5 -2.97 17.60 -9.85
CA GLU A 5 -4.44 17.54 -9.85
C GLU A 5 -4.98 17.24 -11.26
N THR A 6 -4.44 17.90 -12.28
CA THR A 6 -4.82 17.61 -13.68
C THR A 6 -4.50 16.17 -14.07
N ALA A 7 -3.31 15.66 -13.71
CA ALA A 7 -2.92 14.29 -13.98
C ALA A 7 -3.86 13.27 -13.32
N SER A 8 -4.26 13.49 -12.08
CA SER A 8 -5.22 12.64 -11.38
C SER A 8 -6.60 12.64 -12.05
N ILE A 9 -7.10 13.82 -12.45
CA ILE A 9 -8.38 13.93 -13.17
C ILE A 9 -8.32 13.15 -14.50
N LEU A 10 -7.21 13.25 -15.24
CA LEU A 10 -7.03 12.52 -16.49
C LEU A 10 -7.02 11.00 -16.30
N LEU A 11 -6.50 10.51 -15.17
CA LEU A 11 -6.42 9.08 -14.86
C LEU A 11 -7.72 8.49 -14.32
N THR A 12 -8.57 9.31 -13.70
CA THR A 12 -9.80 8.86 -13.04
C THR A 12 -10.78 8.30 -14.07
N ASP A 13 -11.20 7.04 -13.88
CA ASP A 13 -12.15 6.30 -14.73
C ASP A 13 -11.85 6.33 -16.24
N ASN A 14 -10.59 6.55 -16.61
CA ASN A 14 -10.17 6.69 -18.00
C ASN A 14 -9.12 5.62 -18.36
N LYS A 15 -9.61 4.48 -18.86
CA LYS A 15 -8.78 3.35 -19.26
C LYS A 15 -7.76 3.73 -20.36
N GLN A 16 -8.17 4.53 -21.33
CA GLN A 16 -7.29 4.98 -22.43
C GLN A 16 -6.17 5.90 -21.91
N ALA A 17 -6.48 6.77 -20.96
CA ALA A 17 -5.47 7.56 -20.28
C ALA A 17 -4.50 6.66 -19.49
N ALA A 18 -4.97 5.60 -18.83
CA ALA A 18 -4.11 4.63 -18.14
C ALA A 18 -3.11 3.93 -19.08
N GLU A 19 -3.59 3.57 -20.28
CA GLU A 19 -2.77 2.90 -21.30
C GLU A 19 -1.62 3.80 -21.75
N THR A 20 -1.90 5.08 -22.02
CA THR A 20 -0.88 6.05 -22.42
C THR A 20 -0.03 6.54 -21.25
N ALA A 21 -0.59 6.59 -20.03
CA ALA A 21 0.07 7.05 -18.82
C ALA A 21 1.29 6.22 -18.43
N THR A 22 1.23 4.93 -18.72
CA THR A 22 2.26 3.93 -18.41
C THR A 22 3.24 3.69 -19.55
N SER A 23 3.07 4.38 -20.69
CA SER A 23 4.04 4.34 -21.78
C SER A 23 5.40 4.91 -21.35
N LYS A 24 6.46 4.57 -22.08
CA LYS A 24 7.80 5.11 -21.84
C LYS A 24 7.76 6.64 -21.90
N ASP A 25 8.27 7.30 -20.85
CA ASP A 25 8.22 8.76 -20.68
C ASP A 25 6.78 9.32 -20.63
N GLY A 26 5.81 8.47 -20.31
CA GLY A 26 4.43 8.84 -20.04
C GLY A 26 4.25 9.58 -18.71
N ILE A 27 3.01 9.93 -18.39
CA ILE A 27 2.70 10.77 -17.23
C ILE A 27 3.17 10.14 -15.91
N ILE A 28 3.11 8.80 -15.76
CA ILE A 28 3.58 8.12 -14.56
C ILE A 28 5.09 8.29 -14.41
N ASP A 29 5.87 8.12 -15.49
CA ASP A 29 7.32 8.32 -15.43
C ASP A 29 7.67 9.75 -15.00
N GLN A 30 6.93 10.74 -15.50
CA GLN A 30 7.13 12.12 -15.10
C GLN A 30 6.74 12.38 -13.63
N ILE A 31 5.63 11.79 -13.16
CA ILE A 31 5.22 11.86 -11.75
C ILE A 31 6.30 11.25 -10.86
N LEU A 32 6.82 10.07 -11.19
CA LEU A 32 7.86 9.40 -10.41
C LEU A 32 9.16 10.23 -10.39
N LYS A 33 9.60 10.77 -11.55
CA LYS A 33 10.75 11.68 -11.62
C LYS A 33 10.57 12.90 -10.71
N ASN A 34 9.37 13.49 -10.69
CA ASN A 34 9.08 14.64 -9.84
C ASN A 34 9.05 14.27 -8.35
N LEU A 35 8.49 13.11 -7.99
CA LEU A 35 8.46 12.64 -6.61
C LEU A 35 9.87 12.32 -6.06
N GLN A 36 10.78 11.85 -6.92
CA GLN A 36 12.16 11.52 -6.53
C GLN A 36 13.01 12.75 -6.16
N ILE A 37 12.69 13.92 -6.71
CA ILE A 37 13.46 15.16 -6.45
C ILE A 37 12.92 15.96 -5.26
N LEU A 38 11.70 15.67 -4.78
CA LEU A 38 11.08 16.40 -3.68
C LEU A 38 11.59 15.90 -2.33
N PRO A 39 12.04 16.79 -1.43
CA PRO A 39 12.33 16.40 -0.06
C PRO A 39 11.04 15.98 0.66
N VAL A 40 11.16 15.09 1.65
CA VAL A 40 10.00 14.51 2.35
C VAL A 40 9.19 15.60 3.06
N GLU A 41 9.83 16.66 3.52
CA GLU A 41 9.21 17.78 4.22
C GLU A 41 8.34 18.64 3.29
N GLU A 42 8.61 18.63 1.98
CA GLU A 42 7.86 19.38 0.98
C GLU A 42 6.78 18.54 0.29
N ILE A 43 6.70 17.23 0.58
CA ILE A 43 5.67 16.39 0.00
C ILE A 43 4.30 16.79 0.53
N GLN A 44 3.37 17.03 -0.38
CA GLN A 44 1.99 17.35 -0.09
C GLN A 44 1.10 16.28 -0.70
N PHE A 45 -0.11 16.12 -0.17
CA PHE A 45 -1.03 15.06 -0.61
C PHE A 45 -1.31 15.11 -2.12
N TYR A 46 -1.38 16.31 -2.70
CA TYR A 46 -1.64 16.51 -4.12
C TYR A 46 -0.48 16.06 -5.01
N HIS A 47 0.77 16.05 -4.51
CA HIS A 47 1.90 15.47 -5.25
C HIS A 47 1.71 13.96 -5.47
N LEU A 48 1.12 13.27 -4.49
CA LEU A 48 0.86 11.83 -4.53
C LEU A 48 -0.46 11.46 -5.21
N LEU A 49 -1.36 12.43 -5.42
CA LEU A 49 -2.71 12.17 -5.92
C LEU A 49 -2.75 11.40 -7.25
N PRO A 50 -1.92 11.68 -8.27
CA PRO A 50 -1.90 10.88 -9.49
C PRO A 50 -1.53 9.41 -9.27
N LEU A 51 -0.54 9.16 -8.42
CA LEU A 51 -0.08 7.82 -8.12
C LEU A 51 -1.13 7.07 -7.30
N TYR A 52 -1.73 7.74 -6.32
CA TYR A 52 -2.87 7.23 -5.57
C TYR A 52 -4.03 6.83 -6.49
N THR A 53 -4.47 7.74 -7.38
CA THR A 53 -5.51 7.46 -8.38
C THR A 53 -5.14 6.29 -9.29
N PHE A 54 -3.89 6.24 -9.75
CA PHE A 54 -3.40 5.14 -10.57
C PHE A 54 -3.50 3.78 -9.86
N PHE A 55 -3.13 3.71 -8.57
CA PHE A 55 -3.27 2.49 -7.78
C PHE A 55 -4.73 2.14 -7.44
N GLN A 56 -5.68 3.06 -7.58
CA GLN A 56 -7.12 2.76 -7.46
C GLN A 56 -7.71 2.11 -8.72
N MET A 57 -7.03 2.16 -9.85
CA MET A 57 -7.50 1.57 -11.11
C MET A 57 -7.54 0.03 -11.01
N ILE A 58 -8.36 -0.63 -11.83
CA ILE A 58 -8.53 -2.10 -11.77
C ILE A 58 -7.39 -2.85 -12.49
N ASP A 59 -6.60 -2.16 -13.32
CA ASP A 59 -5.58 -2.79 -14.16
C ASP A 59 -4.31 -3.20 -13.37
N ILE A 60 -4.25 -4.48 -13.00
CA ILE A 60 -3.16 -5.09 -12.21
C ILE A 60 -1.83 -5.08 -12.98
N ASP A 61 -1.85 -5.42 -14.28
CA ASP A 61 -0.64 -5.51 -15.09
C ASP A 61 0.05 -4.14 -15.22
N LYS A 62 -0.77 -3.08 -15.33
CA LYS A 62 -0.28 -1.70 -15.35
C LYS A 62 0.33 -1.28 -14.02
N LYS A 63 -0.26 -1.66 -12.90
CA LYS A 63 0.33 -1.40 -11.57
C LYS A 63 1.68 -2.10 -11.42
N ARG A 64 1.78 -3.34 -11.85
CA ARG A 64 3.02 -4.12 -11.81
C ARG A 64 4.14 -3.47 -12.62
N LEU A 65 3.84 -2.93 -13.80
CA LEU A 65 4.83 -2.27 -14.66
C LEU A 65 5.61 -1.12 -13.97
N ILE A 66 5.00 -0.47 -12.97
CA ILE A 66 5.62 0.68 -12.32
C ILE A 66 6.34 0.31 -11.02
N LEU A 67 6.21 -0.93 -10.52
CA LEU A 67 6.87 -1.37 -9.27
C LEU A 67 8.39 -1.34 -9.42
N ASP A 68 8.89 -1.79 -10.58
CA ASP A 68 10.32 -1.78 -10.94
C ASP A 68 10.90 -0.36 -11.07
N LYS A 69 10.05 0.67 -11.09
CA LYS A 69 10.47 2.08 -11.19
C LYS A 69 10.79 2.72 -9.83
N GLY A 70 10.93 1.91 -8.78
CA GLY A 70 11.37 2.36 -7.45
C GLY A 70 10.27 3.01 -6.61
N VAL A 71 8.99 2.73 -6.90
CA VAL A 71 7.84 3.28 -6.16
C VAL A 71 7.95 2.96 -4.66
N MET A 72 8.33 1.74 -4.31
CA MET A 72 8.43 1.31 -2.91
C MET A 72 9.47 2.14 -2.12
N ASN A 73 10.61 2.47 -2.75
CA ASN A 73 11.65 3.28 -2.13
C ASN A 73 11.15 4.71 -1.82
N MET A 74 10.36 5.30 -2.72
CA MET A 74 9.73 6.60 -2.46
C MET A 74 8.70 6.51 -1.32
N MET A 75 7.85 5.48 -1.33
CA MET A 75 6.85 5.30 -0.28
C MET A 75 7.52 5.13 1.09
N LYS A 76 8.61 4.36 1.16
CA LYS A 76 9.45 4.23 2.37
C LYS A 76 9.91 5.59 2.89
N SER A 77 10.41 6.47 2.02
CA SER A 77 10.84 7.82 2.40
C SER A 77 9.66 8.65 2.94
N PHE A 78 8.51 8.60 2.26
CA PHE A 78 7.32 9.39 2.62
C PHE A 78 6.56 8.89 3.86
N LEU A 79 6.84 7.68 4.36
CA LEU A 79 6.38 7.25 5.69
C LEU A 79 6.91 8.14 6.82
N ASN A 80 7.92 8.98 6.58
CA ASN A 80 8.40 9.97 7.55
C ASN A 80 7.60 11.28 7.58
N SER A 81 6.61 11.43 6.71
CA SER A 81 5.74 12.60 6.69
C SER A 81 4.97 12.73 8.01
N VAL A 82 4.86 13.97 8.50
CA VAL A 82 3.96 14.33 9.61
C VAL A 82 2.55 14.68 9.12
N CYS A 83 2.38 14.87 7.80
CA CYS A 83 1.09 15.17 7.20
C CYS A 83 0.24 13.91 7.09
N GLU A 84 -0.86 13.88 7.81
CA GLU A 84 -1.75 12.72 7.90
C GLU A 84 -2.34 12.32 6.53
N ILE A 85 -2.73 13.29 5.70
CA ILE A 85 -3.28 13.02 4.36
C ILE A 85 -2.21 12.39 3.45
N VAL A 86 -0.95 12.80 3.58
CA VAL A 86 0.17 12.13 2.88
C VAL A 86 0.28 10.68 3.34
N LEU A 87 0.23 10.42 4.66
CA LEU A 87 0.30 9.06 5.19
C LEU A 87 -0.87 8.18 4.70
N VAL A 88 -2.08 8.73 4.53
CA VAL A 88 -3.20 8.00 3.94
C VAL A 88 -2.86 7.51 2.53
N HIS A 89 -2.31 8.38 1.66
CA HIS A 89 -1.93 8.01 0.30
C HIS A 89 -0.75 7.04 0.27
N VAL A 90 0.28 7.27 1.10
CA VAL A 90 1.47 6.42 1.16
C VAL A 90 1.11 5.02 1.63
N THR A 91 0.37 4.90 2.74
CA THR A 91 -0.06 3.59 3.26
C THR A 91 -1.01 2.89 2.29
N TYR A 92 -1.86 3.64 1.57
CA TYR A 92 -2.70 3.08 0.51
C TYR A 92 -1.86 2.41 -0.58
N ILE A 93 -0.88 3.15 -1.10
CA ILE A 93 -0.01 2.64 -2.18
C ILE A 93 0.80 1.44 -1.67
N ILE A 94 1.33 1.48 -0.45
CA ILE A 94 2.09 0.37 0.13
C ILE A 94 1.26 -0.91 0.22
N TYR A 95 0.04 -0.88 0.77
CA TYR A 95 -0.74 -2.10 0.88
C TYR A 95 -1.13 -2.66 -0.50
N GLN A 96 -1.37 -1.79 -1.49
CA GLN A 96 -1.62 -2.20 -2.86
C GLN A 96 -0.41 -2.93 -3.45
N ILE A 97 0.81 -2.42 -3.23
CA ILE A 97 2.05 -3.09 -3.65
C ILE A 97 2.17 -4.46 -2.97
N PHE A 98 2.00 -4.52 -1.65
CA PHE A 98 2.11 -5.79 -0.93
C PHE A 98 1.04 -6.80 -1.33
N TYR A 99 -0.18 -6.34 -1.63
CA TYR A 99 -1.22 -7.18 -2.20
C TYR A 99 -0.80 -7.75 -3.56
N LEU A 100 -0.34 -6.91 -4.50
CA LEU A 100 0.06 -7.33 -5.85
C LEU A 100 1.17 -8.37 -5.84
N GLU A 101 2.14 -8.20 -4.95
CA GLU A 101 3.28 -9.10 -4.76
C GLU A 101 2.88 -10.40 -4.05
N SER A 102 1.92 -10.34 -3.12
CA SER A 102 1.44 -11.52 -2.40
C SER A 102 0.46 -12.36 -3.21
N ALA A 103 -0.27 -11.75 -4.15
CA ALA A 103 -1.28 -12.43 -4.96
C ALA A 103 -0.71 -13.50 -5.88
N ASP A 104 0.57 -13.38 -6.28
CA ASP A 104 1.26 -14.38 -7.11
C ASP A 104 1.99 -15.45 -6.28
N VAL A 105 2.01 -15.31 -4.96
CA VAL A 105 2.62 -16.30 -4.06
C VAL A 105 1.68 -17.49 -3.94
N GLN A 106 2.21 -18.70 -4.14
CA GLN A 106 1.45 -19.94 -4.00
C GLN A 106 0.88 -20.09 -2.59
N GLU A 107 -0.24 -20.81 -2.49
CA GLU A 107 -0.86 -21.13 -1.20
C GLU A 107 0.12 -21.84 -0.25
N GLN A 108 0.09 -21.49 1.03
CA GLN A 108 0.96 -22.01 2.08
C GLN A 108 2.46 -21.68 1.89
N VAL A 109 2.80 -20.90 0.87
CA VAL A 109 4.17 -20.40 0.64
C VAL A 109 4.28 -19.00 1.22
N GLN A 110 5.33 -18.79 2.02
CA GLN A 110 5.59 -17.48 2.62
C GLN A 110 6.02 -16.46 1.57
N ASN A 111 5.49 -15.23 1.70
CA ASN A 111 5.93 -14.12 0.86
C ASN A 111 7.38 -13.73 1.17
N GLN A 112 8.28 -13.93 0.21
CA GLN A 112 9.72 -13.63 0.34
C GLN A 112 10.00 -12.13 0.40
N LEU A 113 9.11 -11.28 -0.13
CA LEU A 113 9.22 -9.82 -0.02
C LEU A 113 9.30 -9.36 1.45
N ARG A 114 8.67 -10.11 2.37
CA ARG A 114 8.70 -9.84 3.81
C ARG A 114 10.12 -9.66 4.33
N ILE A 115 11.06 -10.48 3.89
CA ILE A 115 12.45 -10.45 4.36
C ILE A 115 13.12 -9.12 3.98
N GLY A 116 12.94 -8.69 2.73
CA GLY A 116 13.48 -7.42 2.23
C GLY A 116 12.84 -6.22 2.94
N VAL A 117 11.51 -6.19 3.01
CA VAL A 117 10.73 -5.11 3.64
C VAL A 117 11.03 -4.99 5.15
N GLN A 118 11.23 -6.12 5.84
CA GLN A 118 11.66 -6.15 7.24
C GLN A 118 13.07 -5.56 7.39
N LYS A 119 14.03 -6.02 6.57
CA LYS A 119 15.41 -5.52 6.59
C LYS A 119 15.49 -4.02 6.30
N ASP A 120 14.61 -3.52 5.44
CA ASP A 120 14.50 -2.11 5.10
C ASP A 120 13.83 -1.25 6.18
N GLY A 121 13.35 -1.85 7.28
CA GLY A 121 12.73 -1.16 8.40
C GLY A 121 11.31 -0.66 8.12
N ILE A 122 10.70 -1.07 7.02
CA ILE A 122 9.38 -0.61 6.59
C ILE A 122 8.30 -1.15 7.53
N ILE A 123 8.36 -2.44 7.90
CA ILE A 123 7.43 -3.03 8.90
C ILE A 123 7.52 -2.27 10.21
N THR A 124 8.73 -2.06 10.74
CA THR A 124 8.94 -1.29 11.98
C THR A 124 8.32 0.11 11.90
N LYS A 125 8.46 0.78 10.75
CA LYS A 125 7.89 2.11 10.54
C LYS A 125 6.36 2.09 10.48
N LEU A 126 5.77 1.11 9.78
CA LEU A 126 4.32 0.94 9.71
C LEU A 126 3.73 0.65 11.10
N ILE A 127 4.34 -0.23 11.89
CA ILE A 127 3.88 -0.50 13.27
C ILE A 127 3.98 0.75 14.15
N LYS A 128 5.05 1.54 14.02
CA LYS A 128 5.16 2.82 14.73
C LYS A 128 4.04 3.80 14.36
N ILE A 129 3.64 3.86 13.10
CA ILE A 129 2.53 4.71 12.64
C ILE A 129 1.19 4.15 13.13
N PHE A 130 1.00 2.84 13.08
CA PHE A 130 -0.22 2.16 13.53
C PHE A 130 -0.51 2.41 15.02
N ASN A 131 0.54 2.35 15.84
CA ASN A 131 0.47 2.63 17.28
C ASN A 131 0.45 4.13 17.62
N ASN A 132 0.45 5.01 16.62
CA ASN A 132 0.43 6.45 16.88
C ASN A 132 -1.01 6.95 17.09
N GLU A 133 -1.34 7.24 18.35
CA GLU A 133 -2.64 7.75 18.77
C GLU A 133 -2.93 9.21 18.34
N THR A 134 -1.94 9.94 17.80
CA THR A 134 -2.16 11.32 17.34
C THR A 134 -2.86 11.41 15.99
N TYR A 135 -2.85 10.34 15.20
CA TYR A 135 -3.51 10.31 13.88
C TYR A 135 -5.00 9.99 14.06
N SER A 136 -5.84 10.83 13.48
CA SER A 136 -7.31 10.74 13.55
C SER A 136 -7.94 9.91 12.42
N ASN A 137 -7.22 9.73 11.32
CA ASN A 137 -7.70 9.13 10.11
C ASN A 137 -7.52 7.61 10.15
N ILE A 138 -8.60 6.93 10.48
CA ILE A 138 -8.67 5.47 10.63
C ILE A 138 -8.18 4.70 9.39
N LYS A 139 -8.19 5.32 8.19
CA LYS A 139 -7.71 4.67 6.97
C LYS A 139 -6.24 4.31 7.04
N ILE A 140 -5.44 5.09 7.76
CA ILE A 140 -4.01 4.80 7.95
C ILE A 140 -3.84 3.42 8.60
N ASN A 141 -4.55 3.18 9.71
CA ASN A 141 -4.47 1.91 10.43
C ASN A 141 -5.07 0.75 9.62
N GLN A 142 -6.15 0.99 8.88
CA GLN A 142 -6.73 0.01 7.97
C GLN A 142 -5.75 -0.42 6.88
N HIS A 143 -5.10 0.55 6.22
CA HIS A 143 -4.10 0.29 5.18
C HIS A 143 -2.88 -0.44 5.75
N ILE A 144 -2.44 -0.08 6.96
CA ILE A 144 -1.32 -0.78 7.62
C ILE A 144 -1.70 -2.21 7.97
N ALA A 145 -2.90 -2.44 8.53
CA ALA A 145 -3.38 -3.79 8.84
C ALA A 145 -3.42 -4.67 7.59
N LEU A 146 -3.95 -4.15 6.47
CA LEU A 146 -3.91 -4.82 5.16
C LEU A 146 -2.48 -5.09 4.69
N SER A 147 -1.59 -4.10 4.80
CA SER A 147 -0.17 -4.23 4.41
C SER A 147 0.49 -5.40 5.14
N ILE A 148 0.34 -5.46 6.47
CA ILE A 148 0.91 -6.52 7.29
C ILE A 148 0.25 -7.86 6.97
N GLY A 149 -1.08 -7.91 6.87
CA GLY A 149 -1.80 -9.15 6.55
C GLY A 149 -1.35 -9.79 5.23
N PHE A 150 -1.20 -9.00 4.16
CA PHE A 150 -0.70 -9.52 2.88
C PHE A 150 0.76 -9.99 2.98
N LEU A 151 1.63 -9.18 3.60
CA LEU A 151 3.05 -9.49 3.68
C LEU A 151 3.37 -10.73 4.54
N PHE A 152 2.49 -11.03 5.51
CA PHE A 152 2.59 -12.20 6.38
C PHE A 152 1.81 -13.41 5.87
N LYS A 153 1.46 -13.47 4.58
CA LYS A 153 0.91 -14.70 3.96
C LYS A 153 1.71 -15.94 4.35
N ALA A 154 0.98 -16.96 4.82
CA ALA A 154 1.48 -18.24 5.32
C ALA A 154 2.56 -18.14 6.43
N ALA A 155 2.62 -17.01 7.14
CA ALA A 155 3.63 -16.75 8.16
C ALA A 155 3.00 -16.20 9.45
N GLN A 156 3.60 -16.57 10.58
CA GLN A 156 3.17 -16.05 11.86
C GLN A 156 3.52 -14.56 11.98
N ILE A 157 2.53 -13.74 12.33
CA ILE A 157 2.77 -12.35 12.72
C ILE A 157 3.38 -12.34 14.13
N PRO A 158 4.42 -11.52 14.41
CA PRO A 158 4.97 -11.38 15.74
C PRO A 158 3.91 -11.00 16.78
N ASP A 159 3.95 -11.67 17.93
CA ASP A 159 2.97 -11.52 19.03
C ASP A 159 2.85 -10.07 19.52
N GLU A 160 3.93 -9.30 19.43
CA GLU A 160 4.00 -7.89 19.84
C GLU A 160 2.90 -7.01 19.20
N PHE A 161 2.50 -7.32 17.97
CA PHE A 161 1.50 -6.54 17.23
C PHE A 161 0.45 -7.40 16.51
N GLY A 162 0.61 -8.72 16.46
CA GLY A 162 -0.26 -9.64 15.73
C GLY A 162 -1.74 -9.52 16.09
N ASN A 163 -2.06 -9.54 17.39
CA ASN A 163 -3.44 -9.46 17.86
C ASN A 163 -4.14 -8.15 17.43
N LEU A 164 -3.44 -7.03 17.46
CA LEU A 164 -4.00 -5.72 17.07
C LEU A 164 -4.22 -5.64 15.57
N ILE A 165 -3.31 -6.20 14.77
CA ILE A 165 -3.47 -6.27 13.31
C ILE A 165 -4.65 -7.16 12.94
N ILE A 166 -4.76 -8.35 13.54
CA ILE A 166 -5.86 -9.29 13.27
C ILE A 166 -7.19 -8.66 13.67
N ALA A 167 -7.31 -8.08 14.87
CA ALA A 167 -8.53 -7.42 15.30
C ALA A 167 -8.95 -6.27 14.35
N GLN A 168 -7.99 -5.49 13.85
CA GLN A 168 -8.27 -4.44 12.87
C GLN A 168 -8.76 -4.99 11.53
N LEU A 169 -8.21 -6.11 11.06
CA LEU A 169 -8.64 -6.80 9.85
C LEU A 169 -10.04 -7.39 10.01
N GLU A 170 -10.35 -8.01 11.14
CA GLU A 170 -11.67 -8.55 11.47
C GLU A 170 -12.74 -7.45 11.48
N GLU A 171 -12.46 -6.34 12.17
CA GLU A 171 -13.35 -5.18 12.19
C GLU A 171 -13.61 -4.63 10.77
N LEU A 172 -12.56 -4.58 9.94
CA LEU A 172 -12.65 -4.13 8.56
C LEU A 172 -13.44 -5.10 7.67
N ALA A 173 -13.28 -6.41 7.89
CA ALA A 173 -14.02 -7.47 7.18
C ALA A 173 -15.53 -7.40 7.47
N CYS A 174 -15.94 -6.98 8.68
CA CYS A 174 -17.35 -6.81 9.04
C CYS A 174 -18.02 -5.58 8.41
N LYS A 175 -17.26 -4.63 7.84
CA LYS A 175 -17.81 -3.42 7.20
C LYS A 175 -18.31 -3.74 5.79
N MET A 176 -19.53 -4.30 5.73
CA MET A 176 -20.21 -4.69 4.50
C MET A 176 -20.19 -3.59 3.42
N ASN A 177 -20.01 -4.00 2.16
CA ASN A 177 -20.03 -3.15 0.96
C ASN A 177 -18.87 -2.14 0.82
N SER A 178 -17.74 -2.38 1.48
CA SER A 178 -16.50 -1.62 1.22
C SER A 178 -15.50 -2.46 0.43
N THR A 179 -14.82 -1.88 -0.55
CA THR A 179 -13.73 -2.56 -1.27
C THR A 179 -12.65 -3.07 -0.29
N LEU A 180 -12.45 -2.35 0.82
CA LEU A 180 -11.50 -2.73 1.87
C LEU A 180 -11.92 -3.99 2.65
N SER A 181 -13.21 -4.30 2.78
CA SER A 181 -13.64 -5.52 3.47
C SER A 181 -13.26 -6.79 2.69
N ILE A 182 -13.29 -6.72 1.36
CA ILE A 182 -12.83 -7.81 0.48
C ILE A 182 -11.33 -8.06 0.70
N PHE A 183 -10.53 -6.98 0.69
CA PHE A 183 -9.10 -7.09 0.96
C PHE A 183 -8.79 -7.57 2.39
N ALA A 184 -9.61 -7.20 3.37
CA ALA A 184 -9.44 -7.66 4.74
C ALA A 184 -9.70 -9.17 4.86
N LEU A 185 -10.77 -9.67 4.23
CA LEU A 185 -11.05 -11.11 4.17
C LEU A 185 -9.91 -11.87 3.50
N LEU A 186 -9.38 -11.34 2.38
CA LEU A 186 -8.25 -11.97 1.70
C LEU A 186 -6.97 -11.94 2.53
N ALA A 187 -6.70 -10.84 3.24
CA ALA A 187 -5.56 -10.76 4.14
C ALA A 187 -5.69 -11.77 5.29
N LEU A 188 -6.88 -11.94 5.87
CA LEU A 188 -7.14 -12.95 6.90
C LEU A 188 -6.97 -14.38 6.36
N ASP A 189 -7.44 -14.65 5.14
CA ASP A 189 -7.23 -15.92 4.44
C ASP A 189 -5.74 -16.24 4.29
N TYR A 190 -4.93 -15.27 3.84
CA TYR A 190 -3.48 -15.41 3.74
C TYR A 190 -2.80 -15.69 5.07
N LEU A 191 -3.27 -15.10 6.17
CA LEU A 191 -2.74 -15.38 7.50
C LEU A 191 -3.12 -16.77 7.99
N ALA A 192 -4.32 -17.25 7.65
CA ALA A 192 -4.82 -18.57 8.03
C ALA A 192 -4.03 -19.72 7.38
N GLU A 193 -3.34 -19.47 6.27
CA GLU A 193 -2.41 -20.43 5.64
C GLU A 193 -1.19 -20.77 6.50
N CYS A 194 -0.95 -20.04 7.60
CA CYS A 194 0.16 -20.31 8.49
C CYS A 194 0.02 -21.67 9.19
N GLN A 195 0.94 -22.59 8.87
CA GLN A 195 0.95 -23.95 9.42
C GLN A 195 1.27 -24.01 10.93
N CYS A 196 1.71 -22.90 11.55
CA CYS A 196 1.97 -22.84 12.99
C CYS A 196 0.70 -22.97 13.84
N MET A 197 -0.51 -22.85 13.27
CA MET A 197 -1.78 -23.09 13.98
C MET A 197 -2.20 -24.57 14.06
N LEU A 198 -1.42 -25.50 13.49
CA LEU A 198 -1.74 -26.94 13.43
C LEU A 198 -0.83 -27.82 14.33
N GLN A 199 -0.07 -27.23 15.26
CA GLN A 199 0.73 -27.93 16.26
C GLN A 199 0.23 -27.64 17.67
#